data_AF-A0A1Q6RGP5-F1
#
_entry.id   AF-A0A1Q6RGP5-F1
#
_cell.length_a   1.000
_cell.length_b   1.000
_cell.length_c   1.000
_cell.angle_alpha   90.00
_cell.angle_beta   90.00
_cell.angle_gamma   90.00
#
_symmetry.space_group_name_H-M   'P 1'
#
loop_
_entity.id
_entity.type
_entity.pdbx_description
1 polymer ?
#
loop_
_entity_poly.entity_id
_entity_poly.type
_entity_poly.pdbx_seq_one_letter_code
_entity_poly.pdbx_strand_id
1 'polypeptide(L)'
;MTTPQEIREKSFDKARSMFGGYDMATIDEYLEELANDFEALQKENVVLKSKMKVLVDKIEEYRTNESALNQAILSAQKLSVQIENDARTRSANIVAEAEAKAAALLGNIDDRIAQEESRLQAAKLSSAKFFDSARELCQKQLQTLDTIMKAANPEALKTEAIRIPKEQPAPVSEPTPADSGNTQVFNFIKDEI
;
A
#
# COMPACT_ATOMS: atom_id res chain seq x y z
N MET A 1 -40.68 64.18 -33.39
CA MET A 1 -41.96 63.51 -33.07
C MET A 1 -42.76 64.52 -32.29
N THR A 2 -44.00 64.80 -32.69
CA THR A 2 -44.81 65.82 -32.01
C THR A 2 -45.08 65.36 -30.58
N THR A 3 -44.84 66.22 -29.59
CA THR A 3 -45.09 65.90 -28.18
C THR A 3 -46.57 66.15 -27.81
N PRO A 4 -47.12 65.52 -26.76
CA PRO A 4 -48.47 65.84 -26.28
C PRO A 4 -48.63 67.33 -25.99
N GLN A 5 -47.57 67.97 -25.51
CA GLN A 5 -47.54 69.41 -25.26
C GLN A 5 -47.63 70.22 -26.55
N GLU A 6 -46.90 69.84 -27.60
CA GLU A 6 -47.01 70.47 -28.92
C GLU A 6 -48.39 70.27 -29.57
N ILE A 7 -49.11 69.19 -29.23
CA ILE A 7 -50.50 68.97 -29.66
C ILE A 7 -51.43 69.95 -28.93
N ARG A 8 -51.29 70.09 -27.61
CA ARG A 8 -52.08 71.04 -26.79
C ARG A 8 -51.86 72.50 -27.17
N GLU A 9 -50.63 72.87 -27.53
CA GLU A 9 -50.27 74.25 -27.90
C GLU A 9 -50.59 74.62 -29.35
N LYS A 10 -51.14 73.66 -30.13
CA LYS A 10 -51.43 73.88 -31.54
C LYS A 10 -52.66 74.79 -31.71
N SER A 11 -52.48 75.97 -32.27
CA SER A 11 -53.56 76.91 -32.60
C SER A 11 -53.85 76.98 -34.10
N PHE A 12 -55.11 77.25 -34.45
CA PHE A 12 -55.59 77.42 -35.81
C PHE A 12 -56.11 78.85 -36.05
N ASP A 13 -55.96 79.36 -37.28
CA ASP A 13 -56.32 80.73 -37.64
C ASP A 13 -57.84 80.95 -37.63
N LYS A 14 -58.30 81.84 -36.74
CA LYS A 14 -59.72 82.15 -36.51
C LYS A 14 -60.39 82.82 -37.72
N ALA A 15 -59.62 83.50 -38.58
CA ALA A 15 -60.15 84.15 -39.77
C ALA A 15 -60.80 83.13 -40.75
N ARG A 16 -60.36 81.87 -40.70
CA ARG A 16 -60.88 80.78 -41.56
C ARG A 16 -62.11 80.08 -40.98
N SER A 17 -62.46 80.32 -39.71
CA SER A 17 -63.64 79.76 -39.03
C SER A 17 -64.92 80.56 -39.33
N MET A 18 -64.81 81.88 -39.49
CA MET A 18 -65.97 82.78 -39.70
C MET A 18 -66.70 82.62 -41.05
N PHE A 19 -66.09 81.94 -42.04
CA PHE A 19 -66.67 81.74 -43.37
C PHE A 19 -66.78 80.24 -43.70
N GLY A 20 -67.53 79.49 -42.87
CA GLY A 20 -67.82 78.07 -43.08
C GLY A 20 -66.74 77.09 -42.60
N GLY A 21 -65.90 77.50 -41.65
CA GLY A 21 -64.87 76.62 -41.07
C GLY A 21 -65.36 75.80 -39.88
N TYR A 22 -64.49 74.92 -39.38
CA TYR A 22 -64.73 74.11 -38.19
C TYR A 22 -64.90 74.95 -36.93
N ASP A 23 -65.68 74.45 -35.97
CA ASP A 23 -65.84 75.04 -34.64
C ASP A 23 -64.55 74.86 -33.83
N MET A 24 -63.99 75.97 -33.35
CA MET A 24 -62.73 75.99 -32.61
C MET A 24 -62.88 75.34 -31.23
N ALA A 25 -64.06 75.41 -30.60
CA ALA A 25 -64.29 74.75 -29.33
C ALA A 25 -64.20 73.21 -29.46
N THR A 26 -64.78 72.65 -30.53
CA THR A 26 -64.70 71.21 -30.83
C THR A 26 -63.28 70.78 -31.21
N ILE A 27 -62.52 71.63 -31.92
CA ILE A 27 -61.12 71.34 -32.23
C ILE A 27 -60.28 71.29 -30.95
N ASP A 28 -60.45 72.25 -30.05
CA ASP A 28 -59.69 72.31 -28.79
C ASP A 28 -59.99 71.08 -27.91
N GLU A 29 -61.25 70.65 -27.81
CA GLU A 29 -61.64 69.43 -27.10
C GLU A 29 -60.99 68.18 -27.71
N TYR A 30 -60.98 68.07 -29.05
CA TYR A 30 -60.34 66.95 -29.76
C TYR A 30 -58.80 66.95 -29.59
N LEU A 31 -58.15 68.12 -29.62
CA LEU A 31 -56.72 68.23 -29.39
C LEU A 31 -56.33 67.81 -27.97
N GLU A 32 -57.17 68.11 -26.97
CA GLU A 32 -56.95 67.70 -25.58
C GLU A 32 -57.11 66.18 -25.42
N GLU A 33 -58.17 65.59 -25.98
CA GLU A 33 -58.35 64.13 -26.01
C GLU A 33 -57.17 63.43 -26.71
N LEU A 34 -56.79 63.92 -27.91
CA LEU A 34 -55.67 63.39 -28.68
C LEU A 34 -54.34 63.51 -27.92
N ALA A 35 -54.09 64.63 -27.24
CA ALA A 35 -52.89 64.80 -26.43
C ALA A 35 -52.84 63.81 -25.27
N ASN A 36 -53.97 63.56 -24.61
CA ASN A 36 -54.07 62.60 -23.50
C ASN A 36 -53.85 61.16 -23.95
N ASP A 37 -54.47 60.74 -25.07
CA ASP A 37 -54.25 59.42 -25.67
C ASP A 37 -52.79 59.23 -26.11
N PHE A 38 -52.20 60.26 -26.72
CA PHE A 38 -50.82 60.21 -27.14
C PHE A 38 -49.84 60.15 -25.95
N GLU A 39 -50.15 60.83 -24.85
CA GLU A 39 -49.41 60.73 -23.61
C GLU A 39 -49.52 59.32 -22.98
N ALA A 40 -50.71 58.73 -22.98
CA ALA A 40 -50.93 57.36 -22.51
C ALA A 40 -50.14 56.34 -23.33
N LEU A 41 -50.19 56.43 -24.66
CA LEU A 41 -49.42 55.58 -25.57
C LEU A 41 -47.91 55.73 -25.37
N GLN A 42 -47.40 56.94 -25.14
CA GLN A 42 -45.98 57.13 -24.85
C GLN A 42 -45.58 56.51 -23.51
N LYS A 43 -46.39 56.65 -22.45
CA LYS A 43 -46.14 56.00 -21.16
C LYS A 43 -46.12 54.49 -21.31
N GLU A 44 -47.10 53.92 -22.01
CA GLU A 44 -47.14 52.48 -22.29
C GLU A 44 -45.92 52.01 -23.09
N ASN A 45 -45.52 52.77 -24.13
CA ASN A 45 -44.35 52.44 -24.94
C ASN A 45 -43.06 52.40 -24.11
N VAL A 46 -42.88 53.34 -23.18
CA VAL A 46 -41.74 53.35 -22.25
C VAL A 46 -41.77 52.13 -21.34
N VAL A 47 -42.94 51.79 -20.78
CA VAL A 47 -43.11 50.60 -19.93
C VAL A 47 -42.82 49.30 -20.71
N LEU A 48 -43.33 49.18 -21.94
CA LEU A 48 -43.11 48.02 -22.79
C LEU A 48 -41.64 47.88 -23.19
N LYS A 49 -40.97 48.98 -23.54
CA LYS A 49 -39.52 48.98 -23.81
C LYS A 49 -38.72 48.54 -22.60
N SER A 50 -39.09 49.00 -21.40
CA SER A 50 -38.46 48.57 -20.15
C SER A 50 -38.65 47.07 -19.91
N LYS A 51 -39.88 46.55 -20.06
CA LYS A 51 -40.18 45.11 -19.96
C LYS A 51 -39.38 44.28 -20.97
N MET A 52 -39.31 44.76 -22.22
CA MET A 52 -38.53 44.11 -23.27
C MET A 52 -37.06 44.00 -22.89
N LYS A 53 -36.47 45.09 -22.38
CA LYS A 53 -35.08 45.09 -21.92
C LYS A 53 -34.85 44.04 -20.83
N VAL A 54 -35.70 44.01 -19.80
CA VAL A 54 -35.59 43.01 -18.71
C VAL A 54 -35.69 41.58 -19.24
N LEU A 55 -36.59 41.31 -20.19
CA LEU A 55 -36.73 39.98 -20.79
C LEU A 55 -35.50 39.59 -21.60
N VAL A 56 -34.93 40.51 -22.39
CA VAL A 56 -33.70 40.27 -23.15
C VAL A 56 -32.53 39.99 -22.20
N ASP A 57 -32.36 40.79 -21.16
CA ASP A 57 -31.32 40.60 -20.15
C ASP A 57 -31.45 39.21 -19.48
N LYS A 58 -32.69 38.79 -19.18
CA LYS A 58 -32.96 37.47 -18.60
C LYS A 58 -32.67 36.31 -19.56
N ILE A 59 -32.96 36.47 -20.85
CA ILE A 59 -32.63 35.46 -21.87
C ILE A 59 -31.11 35.28 -21.97
N GLU A 60 -30.34 36.35 -21.98
CA GLU A 60 -28.88 36.28 -22.05
C GLU A 60 -28.27 35.66 -20.78
N GLU A 61 -28.84 35.95 -19.61
CA GLU A 61 -28.48 35.27 -18.36
C GLU A 61 -28.76 33.75 -18.45
N TYR A 62 -29.94 33.34 -18.93
CA TYR A 62 -30.27 31.92 -19.10
C TYR A 62 -29.35 31.22 -20.09
N ARG A 63 -29.03 31.86 -21.22
CA ARG A 63 -28.08 31.32 -22.21
C ARG A 63 -26.70 31.10 -21.61
N THR A 64 -26.23 32.06 -20.82
CA THR A 64 -24.93 31.96 -20.14
C THR A 64 -24.94 30.81 -19.13
N ASN A 65 -26.01 30.69 -18.32
CA ASN A 65 -26.16 29.62 -17.34
C ASN A 65 -26.26 28.24 -18.00
N GLU A 66 -27.00 28.12 -19.10
CA GLU A 66 -27.11 26.88 -19.87
C GLU A 66 -25.75 26.47 -20.44
N SER A 67 -24.98 27.41 -20.99
CA SER A 67 -23.62 27.14 -21.47
C SER A 67 -22.72 26.64 -20.33
N ALA A 68 -22.77 27.28 -19.17
CA ALA A 68 -21.98 26.87 -18.00
C ALA A 68 -22.39 25.47 -17.51
N LEU A 69 -23.69 25.17 -17.48
CA LEU A 69 -24.19 23.85 -17.11
C LEU A 69 -23.74 22.77 -18.10
N ASN A 70 -23.83 23.04 -19.41
CA ASN A 70 -23.36 22.12 -20.44
C ASN A 70 -21.86 21.84 -20.30
N GLN A 71 -21.05 22.87 -20.03
CA GLN A 71 -19.62 22.70 -19.75
C GLN A 71 -19.36 21.86 -18.49
N ALA A 72 -20.13 22.09 -17.43
CA ALA A 72 -20.04 21.29 -16.19
C ALA A 72 -20.39 19.82 -16.44
N ILE A 73 -21.44 19.54 -17.22
CA ILE A 73 -21.83 18.17 -17.59
C ILE A 73 -20.73 17.49 -18.40
N LEU A 74 -20.17 18.16 -19.41
CA LEU A 74 -19.07 17.61 -20.22
C LEU A 74 -17.82 17.33 -19.37
N SER A 75 -17.50 18.25 -18.46
CA SER A 75 -16.39 18.08 -17.51
C SER A 75 -16.63 16.87 -16.58
N ALA A 76 -17.83 16.75 -16.03
CA ALA A 76 -18.22 15.62 -15.19
C ALA A 76 -18.13 14.29 -15.95
N GLN A 77 -18.63 14.22 -17.19
CA GLN A 77 -18.53 13.03 -18.03
C GLN A 77 -17.06 12.63 -18.28
N LYS A 78 -16.20 13.61 -18.64
CA LYS A 78 -14.78 13.37 -18.84
C LYS A 78 -14.11 12.85 -17.56
N LEU A 79 -14.43 13.44 -16.42
CA LEU A 79 -13.92 13.02 -15.12
C LEU A 79 -14.38 11.60 -14.76
N SER A 80 -15.65 11.25 -15.01
CA SER A 80 -16.16 9.90 -14.78
C SER A 80 -15.41 8.86 -15.60
N VAL A 81 -15.16 9.12 -16.89
CA VAL A 81 -14.39 8.22 -17.75
C VAL A 81 -12.93 8.11 -17.29
N GLN A 82 -12.33 9.21 -16.83
CA GLN A 82 -10.98 9.18 -16.26
C GLN A 82 -10.92 8.33 -14.98
N ILE A 83 -11.88 8.50 -14.07
CA ILE A 83 -11.96 7.70 -12.84
C ILE A 83 -12.12 6.22 -13.14
N GLU A 84 -12.98 5.86 -14.11
CA GLU A 84 -13.18 4.47 -14.51
C GLU A 84 -11.89 3.84 -15.07
N ASN A 85 -11.20 4.55 -15.97
CA ASN A 85 -9.95 4.09 -16.55
C ASN A 85 -8.83 3.97 -15.51
N ASP A 86 -8.72 4.94 -14.60
CA ASP A 86 -7.74 4.91 -13.50
C ASP A 86 -8.02 3.74 -12.56
N ALA A 87 -9.28 3.53 -12.17
CA ALA A 87 -9.67 2.41 -11.31
C ALA A 87 -9.37 1.07 -11.97
N ARG A 88 -9.68 0.92 -13.27
CA ARG A 88 -9.41 -0.29 -14.04
C ARG A 88 -7.91 -0.57 -14.16
N THR A 89 -7.11 0.47 -14.42
CA THR A 89 -5.65 0.36 -14.51
C THR A 89 -5.04 -0.02 -13.16
N ARG A 90 -5.47 0.64 -12.07
CA ARG A 90 -5.02 0.31 -10.71
C ARG A 90 -5.39 -1.11 -10.32
N SER A 91 -6.61 -1.55 -10.63
CA SER A 91 -7.05 -2.92 -10.37
C SER A 91 -6.20 -3.94 -11.13
N ALA A 92 -5.94 -3.72 -12.41
CA ALA A 92 -5.08 -4.59 -13.22
C ALA A 92 -3.66 -4.65 -12.64
N ASN A 93 -3.10 -3.52 -12.22
CA ASN A 93 -1.77 -3.47 -11.60
C ASN A 93 -1.72 -4.23 -10.27
N ILE A 94 -2.74 -4.10 -9.42
CA ILE A 94 -2.82 -4.83 -8.15
C ILE A 94 -2.86 -6.34 -8.39
N VAL A 95 -3.67 -6.79 -9.35
CA VAL A 95 -3.76 -8.21 -9.70
C VAL A 95 -2.42 -8.71 -10.23
N ALA A 96 -1.81 -8.00 -11.18
CA ALA A 96 -0.51 -8.37 -11.74
C ALA A 96 0.61 -8.41 -10.67
N GLU A 97 0.63 -7.45 -9.73
CA GLU A 97 1.58 -7.43 -8.63
C GLU A 97 1.36 -8.60 -7.66
N ALA A 98 0.10 -8.93 -7.35
CA ALA A 98 -0.24 -10.07 -6.51
C ALA A 98 0.16 -11.40 -7.16
N GLU A 99 -0.09 -11.56 -8.46
CA GLU A 99 0.31 -12.74 -9.24
C GLU A 99 1.83 -12.88 -9.29
N ALA A 100 2.56 -11.79 -9.54
CA ALA A 100 4.02 -11.80 -9.55
C ALA A 100 4.60 -12.18 -8.18
N LYS A 101 4.05 -11.63 -7.09
CA LYS A 101 4.45 -12.00 -5.72
C LYS A 101 4.15 -13.46 -5.40
N ALA A 102 2.98 -13.96 -5.80
CA ALA A 102 2.61 -15.36 -5.59
C ALA A 102 3.55 -16.30 -6.35
N ALA A 103 3.85 -16.00 -7.62
CA ALA A 103 4.80 -16.77 -8.42
C ALA A 103 6.21 -16.77 -7.80
N ALA A 104 6.68 -15.61 -7.34
CA ALA A 104 7.98 -15.51 -6.66
C ALA A 104 8.00 -16.30 -5.34
N LEU A 105 6.92 -16.28 -4.56
CA LEU A 105 6.82 -17.05 -3.32
C LEU A 105 6.84 -18.55 -3.60
N LEU A 106 6.10 -19.03 -4.61
CA LEU A 106 6.10 -20.43 -5.02
C LEU A 106 7.51 -20.90 -5.42
N GLY A 107 8.22 -20.12 -6.26
CA GLY A 107 9.60 -20.44 -6.62
C GLY A 107 10.53 -20.55 -5.41
N ASN A 108 10.43 -19.61 -4.46
CA ASN A 108 11.20 -19.67 -3.22
C ASN A 108 10.86 -20.91 -2.36
N ILE A 109 9.60 -21.36 -2.36
CA ILE A 109 9.18 -22.56 -1.64
C ILE A 109 9.77 -23.81 -2.31
N ASP A 110 9.69 -23.90 -3.65
CA ASP A 110 10.25 -25.01 -4.40
C ASP A 110 11.77 -25.13 -4.19
N ASP A 111 12.49 -24.00 -4.22
CA ASP A 111 13.93 -23.96 -3.92
C ASP A 111 14.24 -24.44 -2.51
N ARG A 112 13.44 -24.03 -1.51
CA ARG A 112 13.59 -24.48 -0.12
C ARG A 112 13.29 -25.97 0.04
N ILE A 113 12.28 -26.49 -0.66
CA ILE A 113 11.97 -27.92 -0.65
C ILE A 113 13.15 -28.70 -1.22
N ALA A 114 13.68 -28.31 -2.38
CA ALA A 114 14.83 -28.95 -2.99
C ALA A 114 16.07 -28.92 -2.07
N GLN A 115 16.30 -27.79 -1.38
CA GLN A 115 17.39 -27.66 -0.43
C GLN A 115 17.22 -28.58 0.78
N GLU A 116 16.03 -28.63 1.38
CA GLU A 116 15.76 -29.49 2.54
C GLU A 116 15.80 -30.98 2.16
N GLU A 117 15.31 -31.36 0.98
CA GLU A 117 15.43 -32.73 0.46
C GLU A 117 16.90 -33.13 0.28
N SER A 118 17.73 -32.27 -0.31
CA SER A 118 19.17 -32.49 -0.45
C SER A 118 19.86 -32.64 0.91
N ARG A 119 19.53 -31.77 1.88
CA ARG A 119 20.05 -31.85 3.24
C ARG A 119 19.64 -33.15 3.94
N LEU A 120 18.40 -33.58 3.78
CA LEU A 120 17.89 -34.82 4.34
C LEU A 120 18.57 -36.04 3.71
N GLN A 121 18.80 -36.05 2.40
CA GLN A 121 19.58 -37.09 1.72
C GLN A 121 21.03 -37.15 2.23
N ALA A 122 21.69 -36.00 2.36
CA ALA A 122 23.05 -35.91 2.88
C ALA A 122 23.13 -36.42 4.33
N ALA A 123 22.18 -36.04 5.18
CA ALA A 123 22.09 -36.52 6.56
C ALA A 123 21.91 -38.05 6.62
N LYS A 124 20.98 -38.61 5.83
CA LYS A 124 20.78 -40.07 5.73
C LYS A 124 22.05 -40.79 5.31
N LEU A 125 22.75 -40.28 4.29
CA LEU A 125 24.02 -40.85 3.84
C LEU A 125 25.10 -40.78 4.93
N SER A 126 25.21 -39.66 5.65
CA SER A 126 26.16 -39.54 6.76
C SER A 126 25.85 -40.49 7.91
N SER A 127 24.57 -40.69 8.25
CA SER A 127 24.15 -41.64 9.28
C SER A 127 24.47 -43.08 8.89
N ALA A 128 24.20 -43.47 7.63
CA ALA A 128 24.56 -44.79 7.13
C ALA A 128 26.08 -45.03 7.22
N LYS A 129 26.89 -44.07 6.74
CA LYS A 129 28.35 -44.12 6.85
C LYS A 129 28.84 -44.22 8.29
N PHE A 130 28.20 -43.49 9.21
CA PHE A 130 28.52 -43.57 10.64
C PHE A 130 28.26 -44.96 11.20
N PHE A 131 27.09 -45.56 10.92
CA PHE A 131 26.77 -46.91 11.37
C PHE A 131 27.73 -47.97 10.81
N ASP A 132 28.11 -47.87 9.53
CA ASP A 132 29.08 -48.77 8.92
C ASP A 132 30.46 -48.62 9.57
N SER A 133 30.90 -47.39 9.82
CA SER A 133 32.18 -47.09 10.49
C SER A 133 32.21 -47.62 11.94
N ALA A 134 31.10 -47.45 12.67
CA ALA A 134 30.95 -47.98 14.02
C ALA A 134 30.98 -49.52 14.05
N ARG A 135 30.31 -50.17 13.09
CA ARG A 135 30.35 -51.63 12.92
C ARG A 135 31.76 -52.12 12.64
N GLU A 136 32.47 -51.48 11.73
CA GLU A 136 33.86 -51.82 11.38
C GLU A 136 34.80 -51.67 12.58
N LEU A 137 34.66 -50.58 13.35
CA LEU A 137 35.43 -50.37 14.58
C LEU A 137 35.20 -51.48 15.60
N CYS A 138 33.95 -51.84 15.87
CA CYS A 138 33.61 -52.93 16.78
C CYS A 138 34.18 -54.27 16.32
N GLN A 139 34.11 -54.57 15.02
CA GLN A 139 34.70 -55.79 14.46
C GLN A 139 36.22 -55.82 14.62
N LYS A 140 36.91 -54.71 14.38
CA LYS A 140 38.36 -54.59 14.61
C LYS A 140 38.71 -54.81 16.08
N GLN A 141 37.94 -54.24 17.00
CA GLN A 141 38.14 -54.42 18.44
C GLN A 141 37.97 -55.90 18.83
N LEU A 142 36.92 -56.56 18.34
CA LEU A 142 36.69 -58.00 18.56
C LEU A 142 37.83 -58.86 17.99
N GLN A 143 38.27 -58.61 16.76
CA GLN A 143 39.40 -59.32 16.15
C GLN A 143 40.70 -59.17 16.96
N THR A 144 40.92 -57.98 17.53
CA THR A 144 42.08 -57.72 18.39
C THR A 144 42.00 -58.55 19.66
N LEU A 145 40.84 -58.59 20.32
CA LEU A 145 40.62 -59.43 21.50
C LEU A 145 40.79 -60.93 21.19
N ASP A 146 40.26 -61.41 20.08
CA ASP A 146 40.43 -62.80 19.63
C ASP A 146 41.91 -63.14 19.38
N THR A 147 42.66 -62.19 18.82
CA THR A 147 44.10 -62.36 18.58
C THR A 147 44.88 -62.42 19.89
N ILE A 148 44.55 -61.56 20.86
CA ILE A 148 45.12 -61.61 22.22
C ILE A 148 44.78 -62.94 22.90
N MET A 149 43.54 -63.43 22.78
CA MET A 149 43.12 -64.70 23.35
C MET A 149 43.84 -65.90 22.72
N LYS A 150 44.04 -65.89 21.40
CA LYS A 150 44.84 -66.92 20.70
C LYS A 150 46.32 -66.86 21.06
N ALA A 151 46.87 -65.66 21.25
CA ALA A 151 48.23 -65.48 21.77
C ALA A 151 48.34 -65.96 23.24
N ALA A 152 47.24 -65.92 23.99
CA ALA A 152 47.12 -66.43 25.35
C ALA A 152 46.80 -67.96 25.42
N ASN A 153 47.18 -68.75 24.41
CA ASN A 153 47.04 -70.21 24.47
C ASN A 153 47.91 -70.80 25.61
N PRO A 154 47.35 -71.61 26.53
CA PRO A 154 47.98 -72.07 27.77
C PRO A 154 48.96 -73.25 27.57
N GLU A 155 49.93 -73.13 26.66
CA GLU A 155 50.98 -74.16 26.51
C GLU A 155 52.29 -73.85 27.28
N ALA A 156 52.38 -72.74 28.02
CA ALA A 156 53.57 -72.39 28.80
C ALA A 156 53.49 -72.72 30.30
N LEU A 157 52.65 -73.70 30.71
CA LEU A 157 52.63 -74.22 32.08
C LEU A 157 53.30 -75.60 32.16
N LYS A 158 54.63 -75.67 31.95
CA LYS A 158 55.44 -76.77 32.48
C LYS A 158 56.78 -76.29 33.04
N THR A 159 56.77 -76.23 34.38
CA THR A 159 57.84 -76.66 35.27
C THR A 159 59.10 -75.80 35.32
N GLU A 160 59.14 -74.84 36.24
CA GLU A 160 60.33 -74.67 37.07
C GLU A 160 59.95 -74.61 38.55
N ALA A 161 60.73 -75.36 39.31
CA ALA A 161 60.43 -75.87 40.63
C ALA A 161 60.36 -74.78 41.70
N ILE A 162 59.36 -74.93 42.57
CA ILE A 162 59.30 -74.31 43.89
C ILE A 162 60.59 -74.67 44.66
N ARG A 163 61.46 -73.69 44.88
CA ARG A 163 62.47 -73.73 45.96
C ARG A 163 62.11 -72.68 47.00
N ILE A 164 61.51 -73.15 48.09
CA ILE A 164 61.39 -72.41 49.34
C ILE A 164 62.55 -72.85 50.23
N PRO A 165 63.48 -71.95 50.57
CA PRO A 165 64.18 -72.05 51.86
C PRO A 165 63.44 -71.27 52.96
N LYS A 166 62.95 -72.01 53.97
CA LYS A 166 62.67 -71.57 55.35
C LYS A 166 63.99 -71.11 56.01
N GLU A 167 64.12 -70.24 57.01
CA GLU A 167 63.27 -69.48 57.94
C GLU A 167 64.26 -68.79 58.90
N GLN A 168 64.03 -67.55 59.38
CA GLN A 168 64.32 -67.17 60.77
C GLN A 168 63.65 -65.83 61.17
N PRO A 169 63.07 -65.71 62.39
CA PRO A 169 62.25 -64.57 62.80
C PRO A 169 63.03 -63.42 63.48
N ALA A 170 62.33 -62.29 63.60
CA ALA A 170 62.71 -60.91 63.93
C ALA A 170 63.56 -60.67 65.21
N PRO A 171 64.16 -59.46 65.40
CA PRO A 171 63.37 -58.37 66.01
C PRO A 171 63.68 -56.92 65.55
N VAL A 172 62.60 -56.14 65.55
CA VAL A 172 62.39 -54.73 65.95
C VAL A 172 63.61 -53.87 66.35
N SER A 173 63.77 -52.70 65.70
CA SER A 173 64.05 -51.41 66.36
C SER A 173 63.82 -50.19 65.44
N GLU A 174 63.06 -49.23 65.96
CA GLU A 174 62.81 -47.83 65.53
C GLU A 174 64.08 -46.93 65.56
N PRO A 175 64.03 -45.59 65.36
CA PRO A 175 63.32 -44.74 64.38
C PRO A 175 64.21 -43.63 63.73
N THR A 176 63.77 -43.08 62.58
CA THR A 176 64.02 -41.68 62.06
C THR A 176 65.48 -41.22 61.80
N PRO A 177 65.77 -40.09 61.08
CA PRO A 177 64.90 -38.99 60.66
C PRO A 177 65.01 -38.51 59.18
N ALA A 178 63.99 -37.73 58.81
CA ALA A 178 64.01 -36.55 57.94
C ALA A 178 64.84 -36.59 56.64
N ASP A 179 64.13 -36.45 55.51
CA ASP A 179 64.46 -35.33 54.64
C ASP A 179 63.20 -34.68 54.07
N SER A 180 63.24 -33.37 54.15
CA SER A 180 62.19 -32.41 53.84
C SER A 180 62.16 -32.08 52.35
N GLY A 181 60.94 -32.05 51.82
CA GLY A 181 60.51 -31.01 50.89
C GLY A 181 60.94 -31.14 49.43
N ASN A 182 59.97 -31.36 48.54
CA ASN A 182 59.49 -30.23 47.77
C ASN A 182 58.11 -30.54 47.16
N THR A 183 57.11 -29.77 47.58
CA THR A 183 55.75 -29.80 47.05
C THR A 183 55.63 -28.65 46.04
N GLN A 184 55.35 -28.95 44.78
CA GLN A 184 54.72 -27.99 43.88
C GLN A 184 53.39 -28.56 43.38
N VAL A 185 52.33 -28.05 43.99
CA VAL A 185 50.94 -28.18 43.56
C VAL A 185 50.70 -27.10 42.53
N PHE A 186 50.42 -27.46 41.27
CA PHE A 186 49.87 -26.53 40.30
C PHE A 186 48.34 -26.63 40.33
N ASN A 187 47.73 -25.49 40.67
CA ASN A 187 46.29 -25.28 40.78
C ASN A 187 45.57 -25.35 39.42
N PHE A 188 44.37 -25.92 39.47
CA PHE A 188 43.34 -25.82 38.44
C PHE A 188 42.82 -24.38 38.31
N ILE A 189 42.77 -23.85 37.09
CA ILE A 189 41.89 -22.74 36.73
C ILE A 189 40.64 -23.35 36.09
N LYS A 190 39.49 -23.01 36.68
CA LYS A 190 38.15 -23.38 36.27
C LYS A 190 37.52 -22.10 35.75
N ASP A 191 37.36 -21.96 34.44
CA ASP A 191 36.60 -20.84 33.86
C ASP A 191 35.11 -21.18 33.89
N GLU A 192 34.36 -20.31 34.56
CA GLU A 192 32.90 -20.28 34.64
C GLU A 192 32.28 -19.54 33.43
N ILE A 193 31.04 -19.96 33.17
CA ILE A 193 29.89 -19.40 32.44
C ILE A 193 29.98 -17.93 32.00
#